data_AF-A0A9N8DZE6-F1
#
_entry.id   AF-A0A9N8DZE6-F1
#
_cell.length_a   1.000
_cell.length_b   1.000
_cell.length_c   1.000
_cell.angle_alpha   90.00
_cell.angle_beta   90.00
_cell.angle_gamma   90.00
#
_symmetry.space_group_name_H-M   'P 1'
#
loop_
_entity.id
_entity.type
_entity.pdbx_description
1 polymer ?
#
loop_
_entity_poly.entity_id
_entity_poly.type
_entity_poly.pdbx_seq_one_letter_code
_entity_poly.pdbx_strand_id
1 'polypeptide(L)'
;MPPKKKVSPKSSSSSSSKKSSTPSPAASSMKTTATARKTASRSRAAPATLRAGGAAPPPSNRTRPAAGRNGKPLKPAIRKTTVAPARKRPTATGTAAVPKVRKRFVPPPPPPMYWICYDFTVKLVRGLCLGVAIGLVLTVVVPWMLDTGYFFYDKVQDGDLVITVSDYLSNVSLPSLSWNETSKKLWRVDQSSSQQQGAGHKHSSFLRHTPAPTRDPKLVADEHLARTFSRRNRTITVVHVGHTGGRSLMEICPQVSCQERFANDPTHELLKTCLETTTTGSRNKLSPLSRQAKHYFHLGAIQDTALQQSTTFLFTLRNPVDRMLAIFAEAHPLSCTPDAALQPQQPWGCMTKQYWNMPGTQQYSFYIKCFPQPQPEAFCQATRFPWSDELKQQPTIETAQQQKHDCRWMAREFAMGENENDISLAPHAFHNYEYYADKTVRSNLKAHEILAVRAEHEADDLRWLHLLMGGDGGAVLPTPKTVVIPTVSAQAYQKLCCVLHKEIAQYETILKRVANLPDYQKEESMMDLQQKCGIAQNTESMWSTWRSECENQLQMDEVVLSPFTP
;
A
#
# COMPACT_ATOMS: atom_id res chain seq x y z
N MET A 1 5.23 -17.73 -63.47
CA MET A 1 6.24 -16.66 -63.43
C MET A 1 7.19 -16.89 -62.26
N PRO A 2 8.44 -17.32 -62.48
CA PRO A 2 9.47 -17.46 -61.44
C PRO A 2 10.52 -16.30 -61.57
N PRO A 3 11.62 -16.25 -60.79
CA PRO A 3 11.81 -15.37 -59.63
C PRO A 3 12.83 -14.24 -59.87
N LYS A 4 12.78 -13.16 -59.07
CA LYS A 4 13.83 -12.12 -59.04
C LYS A 4 14.81 -12.30 -57.89
N LYS A 5 16.10 -12.28 -58.25
CA LYS A 5 17.31 -12.47 -57.45
C LYS A 5 17.71 -11.25 -56.63
N LYS A 6 18.46 -11.58 -55.56
CA LYS A 6 19.38 -10.81 -54.69
C LYS A 6 20.08 -9.60 -55.30
N VAL A 7 20.27 -8.56 -54.47
CA VAL A 7 21.47 -7.70 -54.47
C VAL A 7 21.85 -7.34 -53.02
N SER A 8 23.09 -7.64 -52.63
CA SER A 8 23.78 -7.12 -51.45
C SER A 8 24.62 -5.90 -51.85
N PRO A 9 25.01 -5.02 -50.91
CA PRO A 9 26.25 -4.26 -51.10
C PRO A 9 27.31 -4.55 -50.04
N LYS A 10 28.54 -4.62 -50.56
CA LYS A 10 29.81 -4.76 -49.88
C LYS A 10 30.25 -3.45 -49.22
N SER A 11 30.93 -3.65 -48.08
CA SER A 11 32.08 -2.92 -47.53
C SER A 11 32.79 -1.87 -48.39
N SER A 12 33.09 -0.74 -47.77
CA SER A 12 34.30 0.05 -48.04
C SER A 12 34.93 0.54 -46.74
N SER A 13 36.15 0.07 -46.52
CA SER A 13 37.13 0.51 -45.52
C SER A 13 37.74 1.86 -45.88
N SER A 14 37.99 2.72 -44.89
CA SER A 14 39.08 3.69 -44.94
C SER A 14 39.63 3.98 -43.55
N SER A 15 40.90 3.62 -43.40
CA SER A 15 41.83 3.87 -42.31
C SER A 15 42.25 5.34 -42.20
N SER A 16 42.37 5.87 -40.99
CA SER A 16 43.43 6.83 -40.65
C SER A 16 43.62 6.97 -39.14
N SER A 17 44.84 6.67 -38.71
CA SER A 17 45.39 6.74 -37.36
C SER A 17 45.72 8.18 -36.94
N LYS A 18 45.60 8.51 -35.65
CA LYS A 18 46.62 9.26 -34.87
C LYS A 18 46.25 9.45 -33.38
N LYS A 19 47.20 9.06 -32.53
CA LYS A 19 47.71 9.72 -31.30
C LYS A 19 46.70 10.11 -30.20
N SER A 20 46.68 9.40 -29.06
CA SER A 20 47.52 9.58 -27.86
C SER A 20 47.07 10.73 -26.93
N SER A 21 46.47 10.38 -25.79
CA SER A 21 46.86 10.91 -24.46
C SER A 21 45.86 10.45 -23.38
N THR A 22 46.34 9.61 -22.48
CA THR A 22 45.82 9.42 -21.11
C THR A 22 45.84 10.72 -20.31
N PRO A 23 44.97 10.86 -19.30
CA PRO A 23 45.50 11.21 -17.99
C PRO A 23 44.90 10.38 -16.84
N SER A 24 45.80 9.91 -15.98
CA SER A 24 45.55 9.44 -14.62
C SER A 24 45.63 10.61 -13.62
N PRO A 25 45.24 10.42 -12.34
CA PRO A 25 44.59 11.44 -11.53
C PRO A 25 45.57 12.33 -10.76
N ALA A 26 45.21 13.60 -10.60
CA ALA A 26 45.90 14.51 -9.69
C ALA A 26 45.22 14.50 -8.32
N ALA A 27 45.96 14.02 -7.32
CA ALA A 27 45.72 14.28 -5.91
C ALA A 27 45.96 15.77 -5.62
N SER A 28 45.06 16.41 -4.86
CA SER A 28 45.33 17.69 -4.21
C SER A 28 45.06 17.58 -2.73
N SER A 29 46.18 17.58 -2.00
CA SER A 29 46.28 17.82 -0.57
C SER A 29 45.92 19.27 -0.27
N MET A 30 44.99 19.51 0.65
CA MET A 30 44.90 20.77 1.38
C MET A 30 44.92 20.50 2.87
N LYS A 31 46.09 20.75 3.47
CA LYS A 31 46.28 21.07 4.88
C LYS A 31 45.75 22.48 5.13
N THR A 32 44.88 22.64 6.12
CA THR A 32 44.75 23.90 6.87
C THR A 32 44.66 23.61 8.36
N THR A 33 45.71 24.04 9.06
CA THR A 33 45.86 24.06 10.51
C THR A 33 45.19 25.30 11.10
N ALA A 34 44.48 25.09 12.21
CA ALA A 34 44.32 25.94 13.39
C ALA A 34 43.86 27.40 13.24
N THR A 35 42.73 27.75 13.87
CA THR A 35 42.78 28.69 15.01
C THR A 35 41.54 28.56 15.90
N ALA A 36 41.76 28.24 17.18
CA ALA A 36 40.78 28.42 18.24
C ALA A 36 40.64 29.92 18.56
N ARG A 37 39.41 30.42 18.66
CA ARG A 37 39.16 31.71 19.32
C ARG A 37 37.90 31.62 20.20
N LYS A 38 38.16 31.58 21.51
CA LYS A 38 37.23 31.94 22.57
C LYS A 38 36.76 33.38 22.37
N THR A 39 35.45 33.61 22.35
CA THR A 39 34.85 34.83 22.88
C THR A 39 33.53 34.49 23.55
N ALA A 40 33.53 34.68 24.86
CA ALA A 40 32.34 34.72 25.69
C ALA A 40 31.61 36.05 25.47
N SER A 41 30.29 36.01 25.35
CA SER A 41 29.45 37.15 25.72
C SER A 41 28.13 36.65 26.30
N ARG A 42 28.00 36.86 27.61
CA ARG A 42 26.76 36.79 28.39
C ARG A 42 25.71 37.73 27.78
N SER A 43 24.48 37.26 27.65
CA SER A 43 23.30 38.07 27.92
C SER A 43 22.21 37.21 28.55
N ARG A 44 21.91 37.53 29.81
CA ARG A 44 20.74 37.05 30.55
C ARG A 44 19.50 37.72 29.96
N ALA A 45 18.47 36.95 29.65
CA ALA A 45 17.10 37.44 29.62
C ALA A 45 16.22 36.45 30.39
N ALA A 46 15.53 36.97 31.42
CA ALA A 46 14.66 36.25 32.32
C ALA A 46 13.36 35.80 31.63
N PRO A 47 12.66 34.77 32.17
CA PRO A 47 11.40 34.31 31.62
C PRO A 47 10.26 35.27 31.99
N ALA A 48 9.52 35.72 30.97
CA ALA A 48 8.27 36.45 31.15
C ALA A 48 7.17 35.46 31.60
N THR A 49 6.69 35.68 32.82
CA THR A 49 5.48 35.09 33.39
C THR A 49 4.25 35.47 32.55
N LEU A 50 3.63 34.49 31.90
CA LEU A 50 2.31 34.62 31.27
C LEU A 50 1.23 34.55 32.35
N ARG A 51 0.53 35.68 32.51
CA ARG A 51 -0.69 35.85 33.32
C ARG A 51 -1.80 34.93 32.80
N ALA A 52 -2.42 34.20 33.72
CA ALA A 52 -3.71 33.55 33.53
C ALA A 52 -4.80 34.62 33.36
N GLY A 53 -5.33 34.75 32.14
CA GLY A 53 -6.58 35.46 31.86
C GLY A 53 -7.75 34.49 32.01
N GLY A 54 -8.62 34.76 32.98
CA GLY A 54 -9.84 33.99 33.21
C GLY A 54 -10.82 34.12 32.06
N ALA A 55 -11.26 32.99 31.52
CA ALA A 55 -12.39 32.91 30.62
C ALA A 55 -13.67 32.69 31.45
N ALA A 56 -14.64 33.58 31.23
CA ALA A 56 -15.98 33.51 31.80
C ALA A 56 -16.76 32.29 31.27
N PRO A 57 -17.67 31.70 32.07
CA PRO A 57 -18.47 30.55 31.65
C PRO A 57 -19.58 30.96 30.66
N PRO A 58 -19.98 30.07 29.74
CA PRO A 58 -21.08 30.31 28.82
C PRO A 58 -22.45 30.28 29.53
N PRO A 59 -23.45 31.01 29.03
CA PRO A 59 -24.77 31.08 29.64
C PRO A 59 -25.56 29.78 29.45
N SER A 60 -26.21 29.37 30.54
CA SER A 60 -27.13 28.25 30.62
C SER A 60 -28.42 28.56 29.84
N ASN A 61 -28.73 27.72 28.85
CA ASN A 61 -30.02 27.77 28.17
C ASN A 61 -31.05 26.89 28.88
N ARG A 62 -32.08 27.60 29.35
CA ARG A 62 -33.44 27.18 29.70
C ARG A 62 -33.89 25.83 29.13
N THR A 63 -34.14 24.88 30.01
CA THR A 63 -35.15 23.83 29.86
C THR A 63 -36.50 24.33 30.39
N ARG A 64 -37.57 24.15 29.60
CA ARG A 64 -38.97 24.22 30.06
C ARG A 64 -39.57 22.80 30.06
N PRO A 65 -40.56 22.52 30.93
CA PRO A 65 -40.88 21.17 31.37
C PRO A 65 -42.04 20.55 30.60
N ALA A 66 -42.04 19.22 30.52
CA ALA A 66 -43.24 18.43 30.31
C ALA A 66 -43.50 17.60 31.59
N ALA A 67 -44.67 17.87 32.20
CA ALA A 67 -45.35 16.97 33.12
C ALA A 67 -45.63 15.62 32.43
N GLY A 68 -45.77 14.47 33.08
CA GLY A 68 -45.75 14.14 34.49
C GLY A 68 -46.27 12.69 34.67
N ARG A 69 -46.25 12.26 35.93
CA ARG A 69 -47.04 11.19 36.57
C ARG A 69 -46.64 9.71 36.42
N ASN A 70 -46.23 9.22 37.60
CA ASN A 70 -46.79 8.09 38.36
C ASN A 70 -46.12 6.71 38.24
N GLY A 71 -45.64 6.21 39.39
CA GLY A 71 -45.36 4.79 39.61
C GLY A 71 -44.36 4.54 40.73
N LYS A 72 -44.87 4.31 41.94
CA LYS A 72 -44.14 4.02 43.19
C LYS A 72 -43.58 2.57 43.23
N PRO A 73 -42.80 2.17 44.27
CA PRO A 73 -41.62 1.32 44.17
C PRO A 73 -41.82 -0.12 44.65
N LEU A 74 -40.87 -1.00 44.35
CA LEU A 74 -40.59 -2.20 45.13
C LEU A 74 -39.08 -2.51 45.16
N LYS A 75 -38.51 -2.42 46.38
CA LYS A 75 -37.33 -3.17 46.86
C LYS A 75 -37.72 -4.66 46.98
N PRO A 76 -36.80 -5.66 46.93
CA PRO A 76 -35.81 -5.82 48.00
C PRO A 76 -34.44 -6.44 47.61
N ALA A 77 -33.60 -6.46 48.65
CA ALA A 77 -32.21 -6.83 48.76
C ALA A 77 -31.91 -8.34 48.63
N ILE A 78 -30.75 -8.67 48.05
CA ILE A 78 -29.98 -9.92 48.19
C ILE A 78 -28.53 -9.54 47.78
N ARG A 79 -27.39 -9.98 48.33
CA ARG A 79 -26.91 -10.60 49.57
C ARG A 79 -25.38 -10.64 49.39
N LYS A 80 -24.63 -10.32 50.44
CA LYS A 80 -23.15 -10.41 50.52
C LYS A 80 -22.68 -11.86 50.51
N THR A 81 -21.59 -12.14 49.80
CA THR A 81 -20.64 -13.27 49.95
C THR A 81 -19.58 -13.13 48.83
N THR A 82 -18.26 -13.34 48.96
CA THR A 82 -17.41 -13.93 50.00
C THR A 82 -15.97 -13.47 49.74
N VAL A 83 -15.20 -13.25 50.81
CA VAL A 83 -13.75 -12.99 50.81
C VAL A 83 -13.01 -14.31 50.56
N ALA A 84 -12.10 -14.35 49.60
CA ALA A 84 -11.20 -15.49 49.36
C ALA A 84 -9.95 -15.39 50.24
N PRO A 85 -9.45 -16.50 50.83
CA PRO A 85 -8.29 -16.47 51.71
C PRO A 85 -6.96 -16.54 50.96
N ALA A 86 -5.99 -15.83 51.52
CA ALA A 86 -4.60 -15.75 51.10
C ALA A 86 -3.90 -17.12 51.13
N ARG A 87 -3.26 -17.49 50.01
CA ARG A 87 -2.47 -18.70 49.85
C ARG A 87 -1.03 -18.44 50.33
N LYS A 88 -0.62 -19.11 51.40
CA LYS A 88 0.76 -19.11 51.92
C LYS A 88 1.73 -19.70 50.90
N ARG A 89 2.84 -18.99 50.66
CA ARG A 89 4.04 -19.45 49.95
C ARG A 89 4.80 -20.46 50.80
N PRO A 90 5.22 -21.63 50.28
CA PRO A 90 6.24 -22.44 50.93
C PRO A 90 7.64 -21.89 50.60
N THR A 91 8.43 -21.77 51.66
CA THR A 91 9.88 -21.50 51.66
C THR A 91 10.64 -22.65 51.01
N ALA A 92 11.46 -22.33 50.01
CA ALA A 92 12.38 -23.28 49.39
C ALA A 92 13.56 -23.57 50.34
N THR A 93 13.75 -24.84 50.63
CA THR A 93 14.88 -25.43 51.34
C THR A 93 16.14 -25.41 50.48
N GLY A 94 17.28 -25.16 51.13
CA GLY A 94 18.59 -25.03 50.52
C GLY A 94 19.08 -26.32 49.87
N THR A 95 19.69 -26.17 48.70
CA THR A 95 20.47 -27.21 48.03
C THR A 95 21.93 -27.10 48.45
N ALA A 96 22.41 -28.16 49.10
CA ALA A 96 23.80 -28.36 49.45
C ALA A 96 24.66 -28.59 48.20
N ALA A 97 25.87 -28.01 48.21
CA ALA A 97 26.87 -28.16 47.15
C ALA A 97 27.41 -29.60 47.10
N VAL A 98 27.30 -30.24 45.94
CA VAL A 98 27.94 -31.53 45.61
C VAL A 98 29.34 -31.25 45.02
N PRO A 99 30.41 -31.93 45.48
CA PRO A 99 31.75 -31.72 44.95
C PRO A 99 31.90 -32.31 43.54
N LYS A 100 32.41 -31.49 42.61
CA LYS A 100 32.81 -31.88 41.25
C LYS A 100 33.97 -32.87 41.29
N VAL A 101 33.70 -34.15 41.01
CA VAL A 101 34.73 -35.15 40.69
C VAL A 101 35.15 -34.97 39.23
N ARG A 102 36.39 -34.53 39.00
CA ARG A 102 37.04 -34.53 37.68
C ARG A 102 37.26 -35.98 37.23
N LYS A 103 36.43 -36.49 36.32
CA LYS A 103 36.74 -37.71 35.55
C LYS A 103 37.79 -37.36 34.50
N ARG A 104 38.94 -38.05 34.54
CA ARG A 104 39.96 -38.00 33.48
C ARG A 104 39.37 -38.55 32.20
N PHE A 105 39.50 -37.78 31.13
CA PHE A 105 39.10 -38.16 29.78
C PHE A 105 40.12 -39.16 29.23
N VAL A 106 39.68 -40.39 28.98
CA VAL A 106 40.45 -41.39 28.24
C VAL A 106 39.89 -41.38 26.82
N PRO A 107 40.70 -41.06 25.78
CA PRO A 107 40.21 -41.08 24.41
C PRO A 107 39.79 -42.50 24.02
N PRO A 108 38.66 -42.67 23.31
CA PRO A 108 38.21 -43.98 22.87
C PRO A 108 39.22 -44.59 21.88
N PRO A 109 39.39 -45.92 21.89
CA PRO A 109 40.26 -46.60 20.94
C PRO A 109 39.77 -46.35 19.50
N PRO A 110 40.69 -46.30 18.52
CA PRO A 110 40.34 -46.09 17.12
C PRO A 110 39.37 -47.18 16.65
N PRO A 111 38.37 -46.83 15.82
CA PRO A 111 37.39 -47.80 15.35
C PRO A 111 38.08 -48.88 14.51
N PRO A 112 37.63 -50.15 14.60
CA PRO A 112 38.21 -51.24 13.83
C PRO A 112 38.04 -50.97 12.33
N MET A 113 39.10 -51.26 11.56
CA MET A 113 39.26 -50.97 10.14
C MET A 113 38.05 -51.35 9.25
N TYR A 114 37.26 -52.34 9.68
CA TYR A 114 36.05 -52.80 9.00
C TYR A 114 34.93 -51.74 8.90
N TRP A 115 34.88 -50.76 9.82
CA TRP A 115 33.90 -49.67 9.78
C TRP A 115 34.17 -48.64 8.68
N ILE A 116 35.43 -48.48 8.27
CA ILE A 116 35.81 -47.52 7.22
C ILE A 116 35.36 -48.03 5.85
N CYS A 117 35.47 -49.35 5.61
CA CYS A 117 35.00 -49.96 4.36
C CYS A 117 33.46 -49.93 4.24
N TYR A 118 32.75 -50.09 5.36
CA TYR A 118 31.28 -50.02 5.36
C TYR A 118 30.78 -48.59 5.06
N ASP A 119 31.35 -47.58 5.72
CA ASP A 119 30.95 -46.18 5.52
C ASP A 119 31.26 -45.69 4.09
N PHE A 120 32.39 -46.12 3.51
CA PHE A 120 32.72 -45.80 2.12
C PHE A 120 31.72 -46.42 1.13
N THR A 121 31.36 -47.68 1.33
CA THR A 121 30.41 -48.39 0.45
C THR A 121 29.01 -47.76 0.53
N VAL A 122 28.55 -47.40 1.73
CA VAL A 122 27.24 -46.73 1.92
C VAL A 122 27.23 -45.34 1.27
N LYS A 123 28.32 -44.58 1.38
CA LYS A 123 28.44 -43.27 0.72
C LYS A 123 28.48 -43.38 -0.80
N LEU A 124 29.18 -44.38 -1.35
CA LEU A 124 29.23 -44.62 -2.78
C LEU A 124 27.85 -45.00 -3.34
N VAL A 125 27.13 -45.91 -2.67
CA VAL A 125 25.78 -46.32 -3.08
C VAL A 125 24.79 -45.16 -2.99
N ARG A 126 24.84 -44.34 -1.92
CA ARG A 126 24.00 -43.14 -1.80
C ARG A 126 24.27 -42.12 -2.90
N GLY A 127 25.54 -41.90 -3.24
CA GLY A 127 25.94 -41.03 -4.35
C GLY A 127 25.40 -41.53 -5.69
N LEU A 128 25.49 -42.84 -5.94
CA LEU A 128 24.99 -43.46 -7.16
C LEU A 128 23.46 -43.37 -7.27
N CYS A 129 22.73 -43.67 -6.20
CA CYS A 129 21.27 -43.57 -6.15
C CYS A 129 20.79 -42.13 -6.35
N LEU A 130 21.47 -41.14 -5.75
CA LEU A 130 21.14 -39.74 -5.92
C LEU A 130 21.40 -39.28 -7.36
N GLY A 131 22.52 -39.70 -7.97
CA GLY A 131 22.82 -39.42 -9.36
C GLY A 131 21.78 -40.00 -10.33
N VAL A 132 21.33 -41.24 -10.11
CA VAL A 132 20.28 -41.87 -10.91
C VAL A 132 18.93 -41.16 -10.73
N ALA A 133 18.57 -40.76 -9.50
CA ALA A 133 17.33 -40.03 -9.24
C ALA A 133 17.32 -38.65 -9.92
N ILE A 134 18.41 -37.89 -9.83
CA ILE A 134 18.55 -36.60 -10.52
C ILE A 134 18.48 -36.79 -12.05
N GLY A 135 19.17 -37.82 -12.56
CA GLY A 135 19.11 -38.18 -13.98
C GLY A 135 17.68 -38.47 -14.46
N LEU A 136 16.92 -39.27 -13.71
CA LEU A 136 15.51 -39.59 -14.01
C LEU A 136 14.61 -38.35 -14.01
N VAL A 137 14.76 -37.47 -13.01
CA VAL A 137 13.98 -36.22 -12.95
C VAL A 137 14.28 -35.33 -14.16
N LEU A 138 15.56 -35.13 -14.48
CA LEU A 138 15.95 -34.23 -15.58
C LEU A 138 15.65 -34.78 -16.97
N THR A 139 15.72 -36.09 -17.17
CA THR A 139 15.58 -36.70 -18.51
C THR A 139 14.18 -37.23 -18.81
N VAL A 140 13.39 -37.57 -17.79
CA VAL A 140 12.05 -38.14 -17.98
C VAL A 140 10.98 -37.18 -17.48
N VAL A 141 11.10 -36.71 -16.23
CA VAL A 141 10.02 -35.93 -15.59
C VAL A 141 9.95 -34.51 -16.16
N VAL A 142 11.07 -33.81 -16.28
CA VAL A 142 11.10 -32.44 -16.81
C VAL A 142 10.62 -32.38 -18.27
N PRO A 143 11.11 -33.22 -19.21
CA PRO A 143 10.60 -33.21 -20.57
C PRO A 143 9.12 -33.61 -20.65
N TRP A 144 8.67 -34.58 -19.85
CA TRP A 144 7.25 -34.94 -19.79
C TRP A 144 6.37 -33.79 -19.29
N MET A 145 6.82 -33.04 -18.28
CA MET A 145 6.12 -31.84 -17.80
C MET A 145 6.08 -30.72 -18.85
N LEU A 146 7.17 -30.55 -19.62
CA LEU A 146 7.23 -29.58 -20.71
C LEU A 146 6.33 -29.98 -21.91
N ASP A 147 6.30 -31.26 -22.28
CA ASP A 147 5.49 -31.77 -23.40
C ASP A 147 4.00 -31.86 -23.08
N THR A 148 3.63 -32.15 -21.82
CA THR A 148 2.21 -32.23 -21.41
C THR A 148 1.59 -30.86 -21.12
N GLY A 149 2.35 -29.77 -21.27
CA GLY A 149 1.84 -28.41 -21.03
C GLY A 149 1.38 -28.18 -19.59
N TYR A 150 1.89 -28.96 -18.63
CA TYR A 150 1.57 -28.85 -17.21
C TYR A 150 2.31 -27.64 -16.60
N PHE A 151 1.87 -26.43 -16.97
CA PHE A 151 2.17 -25.25 -16.19
C PHE A 151 1.35 -25.34 -14.89
N PHE A 152 2.03 -25.65 -13.78
CA PHE A 152 1.55 -25.31 -12.44
C PHE A 152 1.62 -23.79 -12.28
N TYR A 153 0.70 -23.09 -12.93
CA TYR A 153 0.31 -21.75 -12.57
C TYR A 153 -1.22 -21.70 -12.73
N ASP A 154 -1.90 -21.42 -11.61
CA ASP A 154 -3.25 -20.86 -11.57
C ASP A 154 -4.47 -21.79 -11.53
N LYS A 155 -4.45 -22.88 -10.74
CA LYS A 155 -5.69 -23.68 -10.49
C LYS A 155 -5.96 -24.14 -9.06
N VAL A 156 -5.38 -23.50 -8.04
CA VAL A 156 -5.73 -23.77 -6.64
C VAL A 156 -6.21 -22.50 -5.92
N GLN A 157 -7.16 -21.80 -6.52
CA GLN A 157 -8.18 -21.05 -5.77
C GLN A 157 -9.51 -21.23 -6.49
N ASP A 158 -10.58 -21.38 -5.71
CA ASP A 158 -11.98 -21.55 -6.12
C ASP A 158 -12.41 -22.99 -6.46
N GLY A 159 -12.47 -23.81 -5.41
CA GLY A 159 -13.41 -24.92 -5.32
C GLY A 159 -14.71 -24.46 -4.65
N ASP A 160 -15.82 -24.64 -5.36
CA ASP A 160 -17.19 -24.22 -5.07
C ASP A 160 -17.72 -24.57 -3.66
N LEU A 161 -18.38 -23.59 -3.02
CA LEU A 161 -19.49 -23.84 -2.09
C LEU A 161 -20.70 -23.00 -2.51
N VAL A 162 -21.45 -23.51 -3.49
CA VAL A 162 -22.74 -22.93 -3.91
C VAL A 162 -23.77 -23.22 -2.82
N ILE A 163 -24.05 -22.23 -1.97
CA ILE A 163 -25.28 -22.18 -1.17
C ILE A 163 -26.22 -21.18 -1.84
N THR A 164 -27.29 -21.69 -2.44
CA THR A 164 -28.37 -20.87 -3.01
C THR A 164 -29.14 -20.20 -1.87
N VAL A 165 -28.92 -18.89 -1.66
CA VAL A 165 -29.76 -18.04 -0.80
C VAL A 165 -30.55 -17.10 -1.71
N SER A 166 -31.68 -17.57 -2.22
CA SER A 166 -32.50 -16.83 -3.19
C SER A 166 -33.59 -15.93 -2.56
N ASP A 167 -33.89 -15.99 -1.26
CA ASP A 167 -35.16 -15.42 -0.77
C ASP A 167 -35.07 -14.31 0.30
N TYR A 168 -33.88 -13.81 0.68
CA TYR A 168 -33.75 -12.99 1.90
C TYR A 168 -33.51 -11.47 1.76
N LEU A 169 -33.55 -10.88 0.55
CA LEU A 169 -33.10 -9.48 0.34
C LEU A 169 -34.18 -8.45 -0.01
N SER A 170 -35.40 -8.55 0.54
CA SER A 170 -36.44 -7.55 0.26
C SER A 170 -36.74 -6.51 1.35
N ASN A 171 -36.24 -6.58 2.59
CA ASN A 171 -36.71 -5.65 3.64
C ASN A 171 -35.71 -5.30 4.77
N VAL A 172 -34.58 -4.64 4.47
CA VAL A 172 -33.79 -4.00 5.53
C VAL A 172 -33.26 -2.63 5.09
N SER A 173 -33.92 -1.57 5.54
CA SER A 173 -33.38 -0.20 5.56
C SER A 173 -32.74 0.05 6.94
N LEU A 174 -31.43 0.31 6.99
CA LEU A 174 -30.73 0.73 8.20
C LEU A 174 -30.24 2.18 8.09
N PRO A 175 -30.29 2.97 9.18
CA PRO A 175 -29.93 4.38 9.18
C PRO A 175 -28.42 4.59 9.33
N SER A 176 -27.84 5.42 8.47
CA SER A 176 -26.44 5.83 8.55
C SER A 176 -26.25 6.94 9.59
N LEU A 177 -25.47 6.68 10.64
CA LEU A 177 -24.96 7.70 11.56
C LEU A 177 -23.75 8.41 10.92
N SER A 178 -23.97 9.63 10.44
CA SER A 178 -22.91 10.50 9.90
C SER A 178 -22.26 11.32 11.02
N TRP A 179 -20.93 11.26 11.13
CA TRP A 179 -20.15 12.26 11.85
C TRP A 179 -19.36 13.10 10.84
N ASN A 180 -19.70 14.39 10.77
CA ASN A 180 -19.07 15.39 9.91
C ASN A 180 -19.01 16.70 10.71
N GLU A 181 -17.83 17.32 10.89
CA GLU A 181 -17.68 18.78 11.11
C GLU A 181 -16.24 19.30 11.38
N THR A 182 -15.15 18.51 11.32
CA THR A 182 -13.83 19.06 11.74
C THR A 182 -12.85 19.38 10.60
N SER A 183 -13.04 18.88 9.37
CA SER A 183 -12.09 19.09 8.26
C SER A 183 -12.48 20.19 7.25
N LYS A 184 -13.67 20.81 7.37
CA LYS A 184 -14.11 21.91 6.48
C LYS A 184 -13.73 23.32 6.95
N LYS A 185 -13.13 23.49 8.13
CA LYS A 185 -12.86 24.82 8.73
C LYS A 185 -11.44 25.37 8.51
N LEU A 186 -10.56 24.68 7.79
CA LEU A 186 -9.16 25.13 7.58
C LEU A 186 -8.85 25.77 6.21
N TRP A 187 -9.83 25.86 5.31
CA TRP A 187 -9.66 26.50 3.98
C TRP A 187 -10.56 27.72 3.72
N ARG A 188 -11.06 28.38 4.77
CA ARG A 188 -11.53 29.77 4.66
C ARG A 188 -10.49 30.69 5.27
N VAL A 189 -9.46 31.00 4.48
CA VAL A 189 -8.60 32.16 4.72
C VAL A 189 -9.11 33.29 3.84
N ASP A 190 -9.70 34.28 4.52
CA ASP A 190 -9.84 35.71 4.20
C ASP A 190 -10.02 36.15 2.73
N GLN A 191 -11.28 36.34 2.35
CA GLN A 191 -11.68 37.36 1.35
C GLN A 191 -12.63 38.44 1.93
N SER A 192 -12.79 38.51 3.25
CA SER A 192 -13.69 39.48 3.90
C SER A 192 -12.95 40.43 4.84
N SER A 193 -11.99 41.19 4.32
CA SER A 193 -11.41 42.34 5.03
C SER A 193 -10.92 43.40 4.06
N SER A 194 -11.83 43.96 3.25
CA SER A 194 -11.60 45.23 2.56
C SER A 194 -12.90 46.03 2.48
N GLN A 195 -13.55 46.23 3.63
CA GLN A 195 -14.68 47.16 3.71
C GLN A 195 -14.82 47.73 5.12
N GLN A 196 -13.88 48.58 5.53
CA GLN A 196 -14.14 49.66 6.50
C GLN A 196 -12.90 50.54 6.68
N GLN A 197 -12.94 51.71 6.05
CA GLN A 197 -12.23 52.98 6.31
C GLN A 197 -12.25 53.75 4.98
N GLY A 198 -12.71 54.98 4.85
CA GLY A 198 -13.24 55.96 5.77
C GLY A 198 -13.84 57.09 4.92
N ALA A 199 -14.77 57.82 5.52
CA ALA A 199 -15.39 58.97 4.92
C ALA A 199 -14.37 60.08 4.61
N GLY A 200 -14.53 60.72 3.45
CA GLY A 200 -14.12 62.10 3.22
C GLY A 200 -12.73 62.31 2.62
N HIS A 201 -12.62 62.29 1.30
CA HIS A 201 -11.80 63.28 0.59
C HIS A 201 -12.28 63.54 -0.83
N LYS A 202 -12.15 64.82 -1.20
CA LYS A 202 -12.70 65.46 -2.39
C LYS A 202 -11.99 64.99 -3.66
N HIS A 203 -12.81 64.92 -4.71
CA HIS A 203 -12.48 64.76 -6.13
C HIS A 203 -11.04 65.12 -6.54
N SER A 204 -10.27 64.10 -6.89
CA SER A 204 -9.22 64.18 -7.92
C SER A 204 -9.38 62.98 -8.83
N SER A 205 -9.83 63.23 -10.04
CA SER A 205 -10.07 62.25 -11.10
C SER A 205 -8.75 61.76 -11.68
N PHE A 206 -8.05 60.91 -10.93
CA PHE A 206 -7.03 60.03 -11.48
C PHE A 206 -7.72 58.72 -11.88
N LEU A 207 -7.85 58.49 -13.19
CA LEU A 207 -8.20 57.19 -13.76
C LEU A 207 -7.12 56.18 -13.35
N ARG A 208 -7.24 55.60 -12.15
CA ARG A 208 -6.44 54.44 -11.76
C ARG A 208 -6.88 53.29 -12.65
N HIS A 209 -6.01 52.89 -13.57
CA HIS A 209 -6.10 51.59 -14.20
C HIS A 209 -6.04 50.54 -13.08
N THR A 210 -7.21 50.02 -12.69
CA THR A 210 -7.27 48.80 -11.89
C THR A 210 -6.73 47.68 -12.78
N PRO A 211 -5.61 47.03 -12.41
CA PRO A 211 -5.11 45.90 -13.17
C PRO A 211 -6.24 44.87 -13.28
N ALA A 212 -6.44 44.34 -14.48
CA ALA A 212 -7.45 43.31 -14.71
C ALA A 212 -7.26 42.18 -13.68
N PRO A 213 -8.34 41.63 -13.12
CA PRO A 213 -8.24 40.54 -12.15
C PRO A 213 -7.45 39.39 -12.79
N THR A 214 -6.30 39.05 -12.18
CA THR A 214 -5.48 37.91 -12.58
C THR A 214 -6.33 36.65 -12.42
N ARG A 215 -6.64 35.97 -13.52
CA ARG A 215 -7.33 34.67 -13.50
C ARG A 215 -6.50 33.67 -12.69
N ASP A 216 -7.15 32.80 -11.94
CA ASP A 216 -6.50 31.73 -11.18
C ASP A 216 -5.69 30.82 -12.13
N PRO A 217 -4.37 30.65 -11.93
CA PRO A 217 -3.55 29.76 -12.75
C PRO A 217 -4.07 28.32 -12.82
N LYS A 218 -4.70 27.79 -11.76
CA LYS A 218 -5.27 26.44 -11.74
C LYS A 218 -6.41 26.31 -12.74
N LEU A 219 -7.31 27.29 -12.74
CA LEU A 219 -8.42 27.35 -13.70
C LEU A 219 -7.91 27.45 -15.15
N VAL A 220 -6.85 28.23 -15.40
CA VAL A 220 -6.24 28.32 -16.74
C VAL A 220 -5.65 26.98 -17.18
N ALA A 221 -5.02 26.23 -16.27
CA ALA A 221 -4.49 24.89 -16.54
C ALA A 221 -5.63 23.90 -16.86
N ASP A 222 -6.72 23.92 -16.10
CA ASP A 222 -7.91 23.08 -16.35
C ASP A 222 -8.55 23.41 -17.71
N GLU A 223 -8.73 24.68 -18.04
CA GLU A 223 -9.23 25.14 -19.35
C GLU A 223 -8.30 24.73 -20.50
N HIS A 224 -6.98 24.73 -20.28
CA HIS A 224 -6.01 24.29 -21.27
C HIS A 224 -6.09 22.78 -21.50
N LEU A 225 -6.15 21.99 -20.41
CA LEU A 225 -6.32 20.55 -20.47
C LEU A 225 -7.62 20.17 -21.18
N ALA A 226 -8.75 20.79 -20.83
CA ALA A 226 -10.03 20.53 -21.48
C ALA A 226 -10.04 20.79 -22.99
N ARG A 227 -9.25 21.76 -23.47
CA ARG A 227 -9.11 22.06 -24.91
C ARG A 227 -8.17 21.12 -25.64
N THR A 228 -7.11 20.66 -24.97
CA THR A 228 -6.06 19.83 -25.58
C THR A 228 -6.33 18.33 -25.46
N PHE A 229 -7.18 17.92 -24.51
CA PHE A 229 -7.54 16.53 -24.31
C PHE A 229 -8.31 15.96 -25.51
N SER A 230 -7.75 14.94 -26.16
CA SER A 230 -8.33 14.35 -27.36
C SER A 230 -9.64 13.62 -27.06
N ARG A 231 -10.73 14.05 -27.70
CA ARG A 231 -12.03 13.35 -27.70
C ARG A 231 -12.06 12.24 -28.74
N ARG A 232 -11.18 11.26 -28.59
CA ARG A 232 -11.15 10.05 -29.43
C ARG A 232 -11.83 8.87 -28.73
N ASN A 233 -12.31 7.92 -29.52
CA ASN A 233 -12.77 6.63 -29.01
C ASN A 233 -11.57 5.83 -28.51
N ARG A 234 -11.71 5.24 -27.33
CA ARG A 234 -10.70 4.43 -26.66
C ARG A 234 -11.24 3.04 -26.38
N THR A 235 -10.33 2.07 -26.40
CA THR A 235 -10.51 0.77 -25.74
C THR A 235 -9.77 0.87 -24.42
N ILE A 236 -10.50 1.06 -23.31
CA ILE A 236 -9.91 1.28 -21.99
C ILE A 236 -9.85 -0.04 -21.23
N THR A 237 -8.65 -0.40 -20.77
CA THR A 237 -8.49 -1.35 -19.65
C THR A 237 -8.46 -0.58 -18.35
N VAL A 238 -9.35 -0.92 -17.43
CA VAL A 238 -9.32 -0.41 -16.05
C VAL A 238 -8.28 -1.20 -15.27
N VAL A 239 -7.19 -0.55 -14.90
CA VAL A 239 -6.10 -1.10 -14.09
C VAL A 239 -6.39 -0.78 -12.62
N HIS A 240 -7.03 -1.72 -11.95
CA HIS A 240 -7.42 -1.57 -10.54
C HIS A 240 -6.30 -2.01 -9.63
N VAL A 241 -5.56 -1.04 -9.09
CA VAL A 241 -4.58 -1.30 -8.03
C VAL A 241 -5.32 -1.47 -6.70
N GLY A 242 -5.06 -2.53 -5.94
CA GLY A 242 -5.76 -2.81 -4.68
C GLY A 242 -5.84 -1.62 -3.71
N HIS A 243 -7.00 -1.44 -3.07
CA HIS A 243 -7.32 -0.38 -2.11
C HIS A 243 -7.14 1.05 -2.63
N THR A 244 -7.31 1.29 -3.92
CA THR A 244 -7.22 2.63 -4.54
C THR A 244 -8.57 3.20 -5.01
N GLY A 245 -9.68 2.71 -4.45
CA GLY A 245 -11.04 3.19 -4.78
C GLY A 245 -11.71 2.47 -5.96
N GLY A 246 -11.09 1.44 -6.56
CA GLY A 246 -11.61 0.83 -7.79
C GLY A 246 -13.03 0.27 -7.73
N ARG A 247 -13.58 -0.03 -6.54
CA ARG A 247 -14.98 -0.45 -6.39
C ARG A 247 -15.98 0.62 -6.85
N SER A 248 -15.75 1.89 -6.50
CA SER A 248 -16.56 3.01 -6.98
C SER A 248 -16.49 3.14 -8.50
N LEU A 249 -15.29 2.98 -9.07
CA LEU A 249 -15.09 3.00 -10.53
C LEU A 249 -15.81 1.84 -11.24
N MET A 250 -15.83 0.65 -10.63
CA MET A 250 -16.57 -0.50 -11.15
C MET A 250 -18.09 -0.28 -11.11
N GLU A 251 -18.61 0.37 -10.07
CA GLU A 251 -20.04 0.71 -9.97
C GLU A 251 -20.50 1.62 -11.12
N ILE A 252 -19.64 2.54 -11.60
CA ILE A 252 -19.96 3.40 -12.76
C ILE A 252 -19.61 2.77 -14.12
N CYS A 253 -18.86 1.66 -14.13
CA CYS A 253 -18.47 0.91 -15.31
C CYS A 253 -19.08 -0.51 -15.27
N PRO A 254 -20.41 -0.65 -15.45
CA PRO A 254 -21.11 -1.94 -15.38
C PRO A 254 -20.49 -3.02 -16.26
N GLN A 255 -19.95 -2.68 -17.43
CA GLN A 255 -19.27 -3.66 -18.28
C GLN A 255 -18.09 -4.34 -17.55
N VAL A 256 -17.27 -3.56 -16.86
CA VAL A 256 -16.13 -4.02 -16.06
C VAL A 256 -16.61 -4.82 -14.84
N SER A 257 -17.61 -4.30 -14.12
CA SER A 257 -18.17 -4.99 -12.95
C SER A 257 -18.80 -6.34 -13.28
N CYS A 258 -19.53 -6.43 -14.41
CA CYS A 258 -20.08 -7.69 -14.89
C CYS A 258 -18.98 -8.68 -15.29
N GLN A 259 -17.93 -8.22 -15.98
CA GLN A 259 -16.79 -9.06 -16.36
C GLN A 259 -16.06 -9.62 -15.14
N GLU A 260 -15.81 -8.81 -14.11
CA GLU A 260 -15.19 -9.28 -12.86
C GLU A 260 -16.06 -10.33 -12.17
N ARG A 261 -17.36 -10.03 -11.98
CA ARG A 261 -18.27 -10.92 -11.24
C ARG A 261 -18.46 -12.28 -11.93
N PHE A 262 -18.43 -12.30 -13.26
CA PHE A 262 -18.70 -13.49 -14.06
C PHE A 262 -17.50 -13.93 -14.89
N ALA A 263 -16.28 -13.66 -14.41
CA ALA A 263 -15.04 -14.06 -15.09
C ALA A 263 -14.96 -15.58 -15.29
N ASN A 264 -15.54 -16.33 -14.35
CA ASN A 264 -15.56 -17.80 -14.33
C ASN A 264 -16.85 -18.40 -14.92
N ASP A 265 -17.73 -17.61 -15.54
CA ASP A 265 -18.95 -18.14 -16.20
C ASP A 265 -18.58 -18.82 -17.53
N PRO A 266 -18.57 -20.17 -17.62
CA PRO A 266 -18.11 -20.87 -18.82
C PRO A 266 -19.07 -20.70 -20.00
N THR A 267 -20.32 -20.32 -19.74
CA THR A 267 -21.37 -20.19 -20.76
C THR A 267 -21.49 -18.77 -21.30
N HIS A 268 -20.91 -17.79 -20.60
CA HIS A 268 -21.11 -16.35 -20.81
C HIS A 268 -22.57 -15.86 -20.73
N GLU A 269 -23.55 -16.70 -20.36
CA GLU A 269 -24.96 -16.31 -20.29
C GLU A 269 -25.24 -15.39 -19.10
N LEU A 270 -24.57 -15.58 -17.95
CA LEU A 270 -24.70 -14.69 -16.78
C LEU A 270 -24.04 -13.33 -17.06
N LEU A 271 -22.87 -13.35 -17.70
CA LEU A 271 -22.21 -12.13 -18.16
C LEU A 271 -23.11 -11.35 -19.11
N LYS A 272 -23.68 -12.02 -20.12
CA LYS A 272 -24.61 -11.42 -21.08
C LYS A 272 -25.85 -10.85 -20.38
N THR A 273 -26.46 -11.60 -19.48
CA THR A 273 -27.63 -11.17 -18.69
C THR A 273 -27.28 -9.93 -17.84
N CYS A 274 -26.11 -9.89 -17.21
CA CYS A 274 -25.64 -8.74 -16.43
C CYS A 274 -25.48 -7.50 -17.32
N LEU A 275 -24.84 -7.65 -18.48
CA LEU A 275 -24.67 -6.57 -19.46
C LEU A 275 -26.00 -6.09 -20.02
N GLU A 276 -26.92 -6.99 -20.32
CA GLU A 276 -28.26 -6.65 -20.81
C GLU A 276 -29.07 -5.92 -19.73
N THR A 277 -29.05 -6.39 -18.48
CA THR A 277 -29.79 -5.75 -17.38
C THR A 277 -29.24 -4.35 -17.07
N THR A 278 -27.92 -4.20 -17.05
CA THR A 278 -27.27 -2.90 -16.78
C THR A 278 -27.43 -1.92 -17.94
N THR A 279 -27.53 -2.41 -19.18
CA THR A 279 -27.71 -1.54 -20.36
C THR A 279 -29.18 -1.23 -20.64
N THR A 280 -30.11 -2.17 -20.50
CA THR A 280 -31.52 -1.99 -20.91
C THR A 280 -32.26 -0.91 -20.13
N GLY A 281 -32.00 -0.74 -18.83
CA GLY A 281 -32.55 0.37 -18.04
C GLY A 281 -31.92 1.74 -18.33
N SER A 282 -30.77 1.77 -19.00
CA SER A 282 -29.90 2.97 -19.13
C SER A 282 -29.30 3.17 -20.53
N ARG A 283 -29.87 2.55 -21.58
CA ARG A 283 -29.24 2.44 -22.91
C ARG A 283 -28.92 3.81 -23.55
N ASN A 284 -29.66 4.85 -23.16
CA ASN A 284 -29.42 6.24 -23.60
C ASN A 284 -28.57 7.08 -22.62
N LYS A 285 -28.05 6.51 -21.53
CA LYS A 285 -27.37 7.26 -20.44
C LYS A 285 -26.10 6.62 -19.88
N LEU A 286 -25.53 5.58 -20.50
CA LEU A 286 -24.19 5.13 -20.09
C LEU A 286 -23.19 6.27 -20.29
N SER A 287 -22.33 6.52 -19.30
CA SER A 287 -21.29 7.54 -19.41
C SER A 287 -20.32 7.22 -20.55
N PRO A 288 -19.70 8.23 -21.20
CA PRO A 288 -18.66 7.99 -22.19
C PRO A 288 -17.52 7.10 -21.67
N LEU A 289 -17.18 7.22 -20.38
CA LEU A 289 -16.21 6.37 -19.71
C LEU A 289 -16.68 4.90 -19.67
N SER A 290 -17.89 4.65 -19.16
CA SER A 290 -18.49 3.33 -19.08
C SER A 290 -18.55 2.61 -20.43
N ARG A 291 -18.91 3.34 -21.50
CA ARG A 291 -18.96 2.78 -22.86
C ARG A 291 -17.60 2.39 -23.41
N GLN A 292 -16.51 3.04 -22.97
CA GLN A 292 -15.15 2.85 -23.47
C GLN A 292 -14.33 1.89 -22.59
N ALA A 293 -14.74 1.65 -21.34
CA ALA A 293 -14.16 0.65 -20.45
C ALA A 293 -14.55 -0.77 -20.91
N LYS A 294 -13.58 -1.50 -21.48
CA LYS A 294 -13.80 -2.82 -22.11
C LYS A 294 -13.18 -3.99 -21.38
N HIS A 295 -12.14 -3.73 -20.60
CA HIS A 295 -11.39 -4.76 -19.89
C HIS A 295 -11.08 -4.32 -18.46
N TYR A 296 -10.75 -5.30 -17.64
CA TYR A 296 -10.41 -5.14 -16.24
C TYR A 296 -9.09 -5.86 -15.94
N PHE A 297 -8.25 -5.23 -15.12
CA PHE A 297 -7.01 -5.81 -14.63
C PHE A 297 -6.93 -5.67 -13.11
N HIS A 298 -6.98 -6.78 -12.38
CA HIS A 298 -6.82 -6.80 -10.92
C HIS A 298 -6.23 -8.14 -10.44
N LEU A 299 -5.27 -8.09 -9.52
CA LEU A 299 -4.71 -9.28 -8.82
C LEU A 299 -4.35 -10.46 -9.75
N GLY A 300 -3.64 -10.21 -10.84
CA GLY A 300 -3.24 -11.27 -11.77
C GLY A 300 -4.30 -11.67 -12.80
N ALA A 301 -5.58 -11.35 -12.56
CA ALA A 301 -6.66 -11.62 -13.50
C ALA A 301 -6.64 -10.64 -14.68
N ILE A 302 -5.75 -10.88 -15.65
CA ILE A 302 -5.83 -10.26 -16.98
C ILE A 302 -5.36 -11.19 -18.09
N GLN A 303 -6.05 -11.11 -19.22
CA GLN A 303 -5.62 -11.71 -20.47
C GLN A 303 -4.65 -10.76 -21.19
N ASP A 304 -3.46 -11.23 -21.56
CA ASP A 304 -2.47 -10.43 -22.30
C ASP A 304 -3.04 -9.82 -23.59
N THR A 305 -3.99 -10.51 -24.22
CA THR A 305 -4.72 -10.03 -25.40
C THR A 305 -5.51 -8.75 -25.10
N ALA A 306 -6.14 -8.64 -23.93
CA ALA A 306 -6.87 -7.44 -23.50
C ALA A 306 -5.92 -6.25 -23.32
N LEU A 307 -4.73 -6.47 -22.75
CA LEU A 307 -3.70 -5.43 -22.62
C LEU A 307 -3.23 -4.94 -23.99
N GLN A 308 -3.00 -5.85 -24.94
CA GLN A 308 -2.55 -5.52 -26.29
C GLN A 308 -3.62 -4.82 -27.14
N GLN A 309 -4.91 -5.15 -26.94
CA GLN A 309 -6.04 -4.55 -27.65
C GLN A 309 -6.45 -3.18 -27.10
N SER A 310 -5.98 -2.85 -25.90
CA SER A 310 -6.28 -1.56 -25.29
C SER A 310 -5.59 -0.44 -26.04
N THR A 311 -6.18 0.75 -26.05
CA THR A 311 -5.51 1.98 -26.50
C THR A 311 -5.09 2.85 -25.33
N THR A 312 -5.70 2.60 -24.17
CA THR A 312 -5.63 3.45 -22.99
C THR A 312 -5.73 2.59 -21.73
N PHE A 313 -4.92 2.91 -20.73
CA PHE A 313 -5.03 2.34 -19.38
C PHE A 313 -5.61 3.37 -18.43
N LEU A 314 -6.67 3.02 -17.71
CA LEU A 314 -7.23 3.84 -16.64
C LEU A 314 -6.81 3.26 -15.28
N PHE A 315 -5.84 3.91 -14.64
CA PHE A 315 -5.36 3.51 -13.32
C PHE A 315 -6.24 4.07 -12.20
N THR A 316 -6.51 3.25 -11.22
CA THR A 316 -6.94 3.74 -9.90
C THR A 316 -5.68 3.96 -9.07
N LEU A 317 -5.48 5.18 -8.60
CA LEU A 317 -4.30 5.62 -7.88
C LEU A 317 -4.67 5.99 -6.44
N ARG A 318 -3.72 5.85 -5.54
CA ARG A 318 -3.75 6.27 -4.13
C ARG A 318 -2.33 6.47 -3.67
N ASN A 319 -2.12 7.39 -2.75
CA ASN A 319 -0.88 7.54 -2.03
C ASN A 319 -0.37 6.15 -1.56
N PRO A 320 0.82 5.70 -2.00
CA PRO A 320 1.32 4.35 -1.70
C PRO A 320 1.37 4.02 -0.21
N VAL A 321 1.62 5.02 0.62
CA VAL A 321 1.70 4.86 2.07
C VAL A 321 0.32 4.61 2.65
N ASP A 322 -0.66 5.45 2.30
CA ASP A 322 -2.06 5.28 2.74
C ASP A 322 -2.67 3.98 2.21
N ARG A 323 -2.27 3.57 1.00
CA ARG A 323 -2.63 2.29 0.41
C ARG A 323 -2.12 1.13 1.25
N MET A 324 -0.85 1.13 1.64
CA MET A 324 -0.27 0.08 2.49
C MET A 324 -0.92 0.02 3.88
N LEU A 325 -1.21 1.19 4.48
CA LEU A 325 -1.95 1.26 5.75
C LEU A 325 -3.37 0.67 5.62
N ALA A 326 -4.06 0.94 4.50
CA ALA A 326 -5.38 0.38 4.23
C ALA A 326 -5.32 -1.14 3.99
N ILE A 327 -4.32 -1.63 3.25
CA ILE A 327 -4.07 -3.06 3.05
C ILE A 327 -3.88 -3.75 4.40
N PHE A 328 -2.99 -3.23 5.25
CA PHE A 328 -2.75 -3.81 6.57
C PHE A 328 -4.03 -3.85 7.41
N ALA A 329 -4.75 -2.72 7.49
CA ALA A 329 -5.96 -2.62 8.29
C ALA A 329 -7.06 -3.59 7.81
N GLU A 330 -7.27 -3.73 6.51
CA GLU A 330 -8.30 -4.62 5.97
C GLU A 330 -7.90 -6.10 6.06
N ALA A 331 -6.64 -6.43 5.82
CA ALA A 331 -6.10 -7.79 5.93
C ALA A 331 -5.99 -8.27 7.38
N HIS A 332 -5.96 -7.35 8.35
CA HIS A 332 -5.87 -7.68 9.77
C HIS A 332 -7.13 -8.45 10.22
N PRO A 333 -7.01 -9.66 10.81
CA PRO A 333 -8.19 -10.49 10.96
C PRO A 333 -9.15 -10.10 12.11
N LEU A 334 -8.80 -9.07 12.91
CA LEU A 334 -9.75 -8.36 13.79
C LEU A 334 -10.68 -7.39 13.03
N SER A 335 -10.40 -7.10 11.77
CA SER A 335 -11.29 -6.31 10.90
C SER A 335 -12.46 -7.12 10.34
N CYS A 336 -12.44 -8.45 10.52
CA CYS A 336 -13.55 -9.31 10.16
C CYS A 336 -14.68 -9.24 11.18
N THR A 337 -15.76 -8.54 10.83
CA THR A 337 -17.01 -8.51 11.59
C THR A 337 -17.93 -9.67 11.18
N PRO A 338 -18.89 -10.08 12.03
CA PRO A 338 -19.87 -11.12 11.67
C PRO A 338 -20.62 -10.80 10.37
N ASP A 339 -21.05 -9.55 10.20
CA ASP A 339 -21.77 -9.11 9.00
C ASP A 339 -20.89 -9.16 7.75
N ALA A 340 -19.61 -8.79 7.88
CA ALA A 340 -18.66 -8.84 6.77
C ALA A 340 -18.35 -10.27 6.32
N ALA A 341 -18.33 -11.23 7.26
CA ALA A 341 -18.14 -12.64 6.95
C ALA A 341 -19.30 -13.26 6.15
N LEU A 342 -20.50 -12.67 6.22
CA LEU A 342 -21.67 -13.13 5.47
C LEU A 342 -21.76 -12.54 4.06
N GLN A 343 -20.90 -11.57 3.72
CA GLN A 343 -20.94 -10.97 2.38
C GLN A 343 -20.32 -11.90 1.33
N PRO A 344 -20.86 -11.95 0.09
CA PRO A 344 -20.28 -12.73 -1.00
C PRO A 344 -18.82 -12.36 -1.29
N GLN A 345 -18.49 -11.08 -1.12
CA GLN A 345 -17.11 -10.58 -1.17
C GLN A 345 -16.64 -10.35 0.26
N GLN A 346 -16.07 -11.39 0.87
CA GLN A 346 -15.51 -11.29 2.21
C GLN A 346 -14.24 -10.43 2.20
N PRO A 347 -14.08 -9.49 3.15
CA PRO A 347 -12.81 -8.79 3.31
C PRO A 347 -11.68 -9.78 3.58
N TRP A 348 -10.46 -9.42 3.18
CA TRP A 348 -9.32 -10.32 3.34
C TRP A 348 -9.05 -10.71 4.79
N GLY A 349 -9.30 -9.81 5.74
CA GLY A 349 -9.24 -10.13 7.17
C GLY A 349 -10.16 -11.28 7.60
N CYS A 350 -11.26 -11.57 6.90
CA CYS A 350 -12.06 -12.75 7.19
C CYS A 350 -11.39 -14.05 6.74
N MET A 351 -10.74 -14.03 5.57
CA MET A 351 -9.95 -15.17 5.07
C MET A 351 -8.76 -15.43 6.00
N THR A 352 -8.01 -14.39 6.36
CA THR A 352 -6.86 -14.50 7.25
C THR A 352 -7.25 -15.01 8.65
N LYS A 353 -8.48 -14.71 9.12
CA LYS A 353 -8.98 -15.15 10.43
C LYS A 353 -9.11 -16.66 10.55
N GLN A 354 -9.32 -17.36 9.43
CA GLN A 354 -9.38 -18.82 9.40
C GLN A 354 -8.04 -19.44 9.85
N TYR A 355 -6.92 -18.80 9.49
CA TYR A 355 -5.55 -19.25 9.79
C TYR A 355 -4.93 -18.55 10.99
N TRP A 356 -5.52 -17.44 11.47
CA TRP A 356 -5.00 -16.61 12.58
C TRP A 356 -4.57 -17.45 13.79
N ASN A 357 -5.34 -18.47 14.17
CA ASN A 357 -5.11 -19.27 15.38
C ASN A 357 -4.34 -20.58 15.14
N MET A 358 -3.78 -20.80 13.94
CA MET A 358 -3.06 -22.03 13.60
C MET A 358 -1.54 -21.82 13.80
N PRO A 359 -0.93 -22.36 14.88
CA PRO A 359 0.52 -22.24 15.08
C PRO A 359 1.30 -22.81 13.90
N GLY A 360 2.40 -22.15 13.54
CA GLY A 360 3.25 -22.56 12.40
C GLY A 360 2.82 -21.97 11.05
N THR A 361 1.65 -21.32 10.97
CA THR A 361 1.28 -20.55 9.77
C THR A 361 1.93 -19.16 9.79
N GLN A 362 2.12 -18.57 8.60
CA GLN A 362 2.62 -17.20 8.49
C GLN A 362 1.65 -16.18 9.09
N GLN A 363 0.34 -16.42 8.96
CA GLN A 363 -0.73 -15.58 9.51
C GLN A 363 -0.65 -15.54 11.03
N TYR A 364 -0.41 -16.67 11.68
CA TYR A 364 -0.18 -16.73 13.13
C TYR A 364 1.08 -15.95 13.52
N SER A 365 2.21 -16.19 12.86
CA SER A 365 3.44 -15.44 13.17
C SER A 365 3.27 -13.94 12.98
N PHE A 366 2.61 -13.51 11.90
CA PHE A 366 2.41 -12.10 11.59
C PHE A 366 1.37 -11.43 12.49
N TYR A 367 0.14 -11.94 12.54
CA TYR A 367 -0.97 -11.28 13.22
C TYR A 367 -1.13 -11.67 14.69
N ILE A 368 -0.60 -12.81 15.16
CA ILE A 368 -0.58 -13.12 16.61
C ILE A 368 0.71 -12.63 17.26
N LYS A 369 1.86 -13.07 16.74
CA LYS A 369 3.13 -12.85 17.45
C LYS A 369 3.66 -11.43 17.25
N CYS A 370 3.50 -10.86 16.07
CA CYS A 370 4.14 -9.59 15.70
C CYS A 370 3.21 -8.39 15.79
N PHE A 371 2.03 -8.49 15.18
CA PHE A 371 1.11 -7.37 15.03
C PHE A 371 -0.32 -7.76 15.44
N PRO A 372 -0.57 -8.04 16.74
CA PRO A 372 -1.90 -8.44 17.24
C PRO A 372 -2.96 -7.36 17.25
N GLN A 373 -2.58 -6.13 16.95
CA GLN A 373 -3.47 -4.97 16.97
C GLN A 373 -3.73 -4.49 15.54
N PRO A 374 -4.98 -4.12 15.21
CA PRO A 374 -5.33 -3.63 13.88
C PRO A 374 -4.75 -2.25 13.59
N GLN A 375 -4.25 -1.55 14.61
CA GLN A 375 -3.55 -0.28 14.43
C GLN A 375 -2.15 -0.52 13.84
N PRO A 376 -1.81 0.11 12.70
CA PRO A 376 -0.57 -0.19 11.98
C PRO A 376 0.69 0.43 12.59
N GLU A 377 0.62 1.14 13.72
CA GLU A 377 1.79 1.79 14.33
C GLU A 377 2.94 0.80 14.55
N ALA A 378 2.67 -0.33 15.19
CA ALA A 378 3.68 -1.36 15.47
C ALA A 378 4.27 -1.96 14.18
N PHE A 379 3.41 -2.22 13.19
CA PHE A 379 3.80 -2.70 11.87
C PHE A 379 4.72 -1.71 11.17
N CYS A 380 4.31 -0.45 11.04
CA CYS A 380 5.10 0.61 10.40
C CYS A 380 6.43 0.85 11.11
N GLN A 381 6.44 0.87 12.44
CA GLN A 381 7.67 1.02 13.23
C GLN A 381 8.64 -0.14 13.06
N ALA A 382 8.12 -1.35 12.82
CA ALA A 382 8.92 -2.55 12.62
C ALA A 382 9.55 -2.64 11.23
N THR A 383 9.03 -1.93 10.22
CA THR A 383 9.54 -2.01 8.84
C THR A 383 11.02 -1.60 8.67
N ARG A 384 11.58 -0.83 9.60
CA ARG A 384 12.96 -0.33 9.55
C ARG A 384 13.57 -0.11 10.94
N PHE A 385 14.87 -0.32 11.10
CA PHE A 385 15.62 0.00 12.31
C PHE A 385 15.68 1.52 12.59
N PRO A 386 15.75 1.95 13.87
CA PRO A 386 15.57 1.19 15.11
C PRO A 386 14.10 0.96 15.43
N TRP A 387 13.69 -0.26 15.78
CA TRP A 387 12.34 -0.51 16.29
C TRP A 387 12.28 -0.18 17.79
N SER A 388 11.36 0.71 18.19
CA SER A 388 11.29 1.18 19.58
C SER A 388 11.03 0.02 20.55
N ASP A 389 11.71 0.04 21.70
CA ASP A 389 11.56 -0.96 22.77
C ASP A 389 10.21 -0.90 23.49
N GLU A 390 9.33 0.02 23.09
CA GLU A 390 8.06 0.32 23.75
C GLU A 390 6.98 -0.75 23.52
N LEU A 391 7.15 -1.63 22.54
CA LEU A 391 6.34 -2.84 22.45
C LEU A 391 6.79 -3.80 23.55
N LYS A 392 6.11 -3.70 24.70
CA LYS A 392 6.14 -4.69 25.78
C LYS A 392 5.81 -6.05 25.19
N GLN A 393 6.85 -6.82 24.88
CA GLN A 393 6.70 -8.14 24.29
C GLN A 393 5.89 -9.03 25.22
N GLN A 394 4.89 -9.70 24.66
CA GLN A 394 4.27 -10.81 25.35
C GLN A 394 5.34 -11.91 25.52
N PRO A 395 5.45 -12.53 26.71
CA PRO A 395 6.48 -13.53 26.98
C PRO A 395 6.19 -14.78 26.14
N THR A 396 6.87 -14.92 25.00
CA THR A 396 6.89 -16.16 24.20
C THR A 396 8.26 -16.84 24.35
N ILE A 397 8.35 -18.09 23.87
CA ILE A 397 9.45 -19.05 24.10
C ILE A 397 10.76 -18.63 23.40
N GLU A 398 10.70 -17.72 22.42
CA GLU A 398 11.84 -17.20 21.66
C GLU A 398 12.56 -16.09 22.44
N THR A 399 13.83 -15.83 22.12
CA THR A 399 14.52 -14.67 22.70
C THR A 399 13.85 -13.40 22.19
N ALA A 400 13.72 -12.39 23.07
CA ALA A 400 13.17 -11.08 22.75
C ALA A 400 13.76 -10.47 21.47
N GLN A 401 15.05 -10.70 21.23
CA GLN A 401 15.79 -10.23 20.07
C GLN A 401 15.40 -10.98 18.79
N GLN A 402 15.28 -12.32 18.83
CA GLN A 402 14.88 -13.10 17.66
C GLN A 402 13.46 -12.74 17.22
N GLN A 403 12.53 -12.62 18.17
CA GLN A 403 11.17 -12.18 17.84
C GLN A 403 11.17 -10.77 17.21
N LYS A 404 12.00 -9.84 17.70
CA LYS A 404 12.14 -8.51 17.08
C LYS A 404 12.64 -8.58 15.65
N HIS A 405 13.65 -9.40 15.42
CA HIS A 405 14.23 -9.63 14.11
C HIS A 405 13.18 -10.18 13.14
N ASP A 406 12.47 -11.25 13.53
CA ASP A 406 11.51 -11.95 12.67
C ASP A 406 10.30 -11.09 12.34
N CYS A 407 9.78 -10.35 13.32
CA CYS A 407 8.66 -9.44 13.11
C CYS A 407 9.04 -8.27 12.19
N ARG A 408 10.26 -7.73 12.32
CA ARG A 408 10.76 -6.70 11.40
C ARG A 408 10.92 -7.24 9.98
N TRP A 409 11.53 -8.43 9.84
CA TRP A 409 11.67 -9.09 8.54
C TRP A 409 10.30 -9.26 7.88
N MET A 410 9.33 -9.85 8.59
CA MET A 410 7.99 -10.04 8.03
C MET A 410 7.27 -8.72 7.71
N ALA A 411 7.42 -7.66 8.52
CA ALA A 411 6.83 -6.35 8.21
C ALA A 411 7.40 -5.75 6.92
N ARG A 412 8.70 -5.90 6.71
CA ARG A 412 9.39 -5.44 5.51
C ARG A 412 8.92 -6.23 4.29
N GLU A 413 8.93 -7.56 4.35
CA GLU A 413 8.45 -8.44 3.28
C GLU A 413 6.99 -8.14 2.90
N PHE A 414 6.14 -7.96 3.91
CA PHE A 414 4.74 -7.59 3.70
C PHE A 414 4.63 -6.25 2.98
N ALA A 415 5.36 -5.22 3.43
CA ALA A 415 5.29 -3.89 2.84
C ALA A 415 5.86 -3.84 1.41
N MET A 416 6.94 -4.57 1.13
CA MET A 416 7.53 -4.61 -0.21
C MET A 416 6.74 -5.50 -1.17
N GLY A 417 5.93 -6.42 -0.64
CA GLY A 417 5.20 -7.40 -1.44
C GLY A 417 6.11 -8.50 -2.00
N GLU A 418 7.20 -8.85 -1.32
CA GLU A 418 8.21 -9.82 -1.80
C GLU A 418 7.89 -11.28 -1.41
N ASN A 419 6.81 -11.52 -0.66
CA ASN A 419 6.43 -12.87 -0.23
C ASN A 419 5.68 -13.63 -1.33
N GLU A 420 6.42 -14.39 -2.15
CA GLU A 420 5.90 -15.23 -3.24
C GLU A 420 5.19 -16.52 -2.78
N ASN A 421 5.19 -16.84 -1.48
CA ASN A 421 4.58 -18.09 -1.00
C ASN A 421 3.05 -18.11 -1.23
N ASP A 422 2.51 -19.29 -1.58
CA ASP A 422 1.12 -19.55 -2.05
C ASP A 422 -0.03 -18.95 -1.21
N ILE A 423 0.21 -18.56 0.04
CA ILE A 423 -0.80 -17.90 0.88
C ILE A 423 -0.28 -16.53 1.31
N SER A 424 -0.31 -15.58 0.37
CA SER A 424 0.03 -14.19 0.64
C SER A 424 -0.80 -13.64 1.80
N LEU A 425 -0.13 -13.05 2.79
CA LEU A 425 -0.76 -12.37 3.93
C LEU A 425 -1.77 -11.30 3.47
N ALA A 426 -1.48 -10.66 2.34
CA ALA A 426 -2.36 -9.73 1.66
C ALA A 426 -1.98 -9.68 0.16
N PRO A 427 -2.75 -10.32 -0.75
CA PRO A 427 -2.46 -10.34 -2.18
C PRO A 427 -2.30 -8.95 -2.79
N HIS A 428 -2.99 -7.94 -2.26
CA HIS A 428 -2.84 -6.55 -2.70
C HIS A 428 -1.48 -5.94 -2.35
N ALA A 429 -0.80 -6.39 -1.29
CA ALA A 429 0.56 -5.94 -1.00
C ALA A 429 1.54 -6.42 -2.08
N PHE A 430 1.41 -7.69 -2.52
CA PHE A 430 2.20 -8.27 -3.61
C PHE A 430 1.90 -7.58 -4.96
N HIS A 431 0.61 -7.43 -5.32
CA HIS A 431 0.19 -6.73 -6.53
C HIS A 431 0.22 -5.20 -6.31
N ASN A 432 1.40 -4.65 -6.12
CA ASN A 432 1.68 -3.22 -5.93
C ASN A 432 1.80 -2.47 -7.28
N TYR A 433 2.16 -1.18 -7.27
CA TYR A 433 2.32 -0.41 -8.51
C TYR A 433 3.40 -0.94 -9.44
N GLU A 434 4.46 -1.56 -8.91
CA GLU A 434 5.50 -2.18 -9.73
C GLU A 434 4.92 -3.30 -10.58
N TYR A 435 4.17 -4.21 -9.97
CA TYR A 435 3.49 -5.29 -10.67
C TYR A 435 2.66 -4.80 -11.88
N TYR A 436 1.82 -3.78 -11.66
CA TYR A 436 0.97 -3.25 -12.73
C TYR A 436 1.76 -2.48 -13.78
N ALA A 437 2.77 -1.70 -13.36
CA ALA A 437 3.63 -0.96 -14.28
C ALA A 437 4.37 -1.89 -15.24
N ASP A 438 4.74 -3.09 -14.81
CA ASP A 438 5.52 -4.06 -15.63
C ASP A 438 4.71 -4.59 -16.78
N LYS A 439 3.45 -4.88 -16.51
CA LYS A 439 2.51 -5.40 -17.49
C LYS A 439 2.00 -4.30 -18.44
N THR A 440 2.06 -3.03 -18.03
CA THR A 440 1.43 -1.92 -18.78
C THR A 440 2.41 -0.81 -19.19
N VAL A 441 2.91 -0.03 -18.24
CA VAL A 441 3.68 1.19 -18.46
C VAL A 441 5.09 0.92 -18.99
N ARG A 442 5.74 -0.15 -18.50
CA ARG A 442 7.13 -0.53 -18.82
C ARG A 442 7.26 -1.52 -19.98
N SER A 443 6.22 -2.31 -20.26
CA SER A 443 6.19 -3.30 -21.35
C SER A 443 6.29 -2.64 -22.73
N ASN A 444 6.17 -3.42 -23.80
CA ASN A 444 6.06 -2.91 -25.19
C ASN A 444 4.83 -1.98 -25.39
N LEU A 445 4.00 -1.78 -24.37
CA LEU A 445 2.82 -0.95 -24.36
C LEU A 445 3.12 0.52 -23.94
N LYS A 446 4.38 0.98 -24.01
CA LYS A 446 4.76 2.38 -23.68
C LYS A 446 3.99 3.45 -24.46
N ALA A 447 3.50 3.17 -25.66
CA ALA A 447 2.75 4.13 -26.47
C ALA A 447 1.30 4.37 -26.00
N HIS A 448 0.80 3.57 -25.05
CA HIS A 448 -0.59 3.67 -24.60
C HIS A 448 -0.79 4.92 -23.73
N GLU A 449 -1.96 5.53 -23.89
CA GLU A 449 -2.39 6.66 -23.07
C GLU A 449 -2.67 6.19 -21.65
N ILE A 450 -2.22 6.94 -20.66
CA ILE A 450 -2.48 6.67 -19.25
C ILE A 450 -3.48 7.69 -18.74
N LEU A 451 -4.58 7.21 -18.19
CA LEU A 451 -5.56 7.99 -17.44
C LEU A 451 -5.50 7.55 -15.98
N ALA A 452 -5.93 8.41 -15.07
CA ALA A 452 -6.03 8.04 -13.66
C ALA A 452 -7.22 8.67 -12.94
N VAL A 453 -7.64 7.99 -11.87
CA VAL A 453 -8.54 8.48 -10.83
C VAL A 453 -7.84 8.26 -9.50
N ARG A 454 -7.58 9.33 -8.74
CA ARG A 454 -6.93 9.26 -7.42
C ARG A 454 -7.98 9.05 -6.34
N ALA A 455 -7.75 8.12 -5.41
CA ALA A 455 -8.67 7.79 -4.33
C ALA A 455 -8.96 9.01 -3.43
N GLU A 456 -7.97 9.86 -3.21
CA GLU A 456 -8.08 11.09 -2.41
C GLU A 456 -8.98 12.15 -3.05
N HIS A 457 -9.14 12.08 -4.38
CA HIS A 457 -9.89 13.03 -5.20
C HIS A 457 -10.91 12.32 -6.11
N GLU A 458 -11.37 11.12 -5.72
CA GLU A 458 -12.07 10.19 -6.61
C GLU A 458 -13.28 10.84 -7.27
N ALA A 459 -14.11 11.53 -6.49
CA ALA A 459 -15.29 12.22 -6.99
C ALA A 459 -14.95 13.31 -8.01
N ASP A 460 -13.93 14.13 -7.74
CA ASP A 460 -13.54 15.23 -8.62
C ASP A 460 -12.85 14.71 -9.89
N ASP A 461 -11.94 13.75 -9.76
CA ASP A 461 -11.23 13.12 -10.88
C ASP A 461 -12.21 12.38 -11.81
N LEU A 462 -13.20 11.67 -11.27
CA LEU A 462 -14.24 11.01 -12.06
C LEU A 462 -15.15 12.00 -12.78
N ARG A 463 -15.60 13.07 -12.10
CA ARG A 463 -16.39 14.13 -12.72
C ARG A 463 -15.61 14.79 -13.86
N TRP A 464 -14.35 15.11 -13.61
CA TRP A 464 -13.48 15.73 -14.60
C TRP A 464 -13.20 14.83 -15.79
N LEU A 465 -12.85 13.57 -15.55
CA LEU A 465 -12.64 12.58 -16.61
C LEU A 465 -13.90 12.40 -17.46
N HIS A 466 -15.07 12.38 -16.84
CA HIS A 466 -16.35 12.31 -17.55
C HIS A 466 -16.57 13.51 -18.48
N LEU A 467 -16.28 14.74 -18.03
CA LEU A 467 -16.34 15.95 -18.84
C LEU A 467 -15.34 15.92 -20.00
N LEU A 468 -14.09 15.53 -19.74
CA LEU A 468 -13.04 15.41 -20.75
C LEU A 468 -13.41 14.41 -21.86
N MET A 469 -14.13 13.35 -21.51
CA MET A 469 -14.62 12.35 -22.46
C MET A 469 -15.92 12.75 -23.18
N GLY A 470 -16.36 14.00 -23.06
CA GLY A 470 -17.52 14.55 -23.76
C GLY A 470 -18.87 14.27 -23.08
N GLY A 471 -18.85 13.90 -21.80
CA GLY A 471 -20.05 13.83 -20.98
C GLY A 471 -20.44 15.20 -20.40
N ASP A 472 -21.55 15.25 -19.67
CA ASP A 472 -22.12 16.47 -19.08
C ASP A 472 -21.58 16.79 -17.67
N GLY A 473 -20.82 15.87 -17.10
CA GLY A 473 -20.27 15.94 -15.73
C GLY A 473 -21.26 15.47 -14.66
N GLY A 474 -22.47 15.05 -15.07
CA GLY A 474 -23.56 14.59 -14.21
C GLY A 474 -23.52 13.11 -13.89
N ALA A 475 -22.36 12.45 -14.03
CA ALA A 475 -22.20 11.07 -13.57
C ALA A 475 -22.63 11.01 -12.10
N VAL A 476 -23.59 10.12 -11.78
CA VAL A 476 -23.96 9.82 -10.40
C VAL A 476 -22.71 9.21 -9.77
N LEU A 477 -21.95 10.04 -9.06
CA LEU A 477 -20.78 9.57 -8.35
C LEU A 477 -21.28 8.77 -7.16
N PRO A 478 -20.78 7.54 -6.96
CA PRO A 478 -21.02 6.84 -5.72
C PRO A 478 -20.60 7.75 -4.57
N THR A 479 -21.38 7.75 -3.50
CA THR A 479 -21.02 8.48 -2.29
C THR A 479 -19.64 7.98 -1.86
N PRO A 480 -18.64 8.87 -1.72
CA PRO A 480 -17.30 8.43 -1.36
C PRO A 480 -17.41 7.62 -0.08
N LYS A 481 -17.07 6.34 -0.14
CA LYS A 481 -16.93 5.54 1.07
C LYS A 481 -15.66 6.05 1.72
N THR A 482 -15.82 6.82 2.80
CA THR A 482 -14.68 7.32 3.57
C THR A 482 -13.93 6.12 4.12
N VAL A 483 -12.87 5.68 3.44
CA VAL A 483 -11.95 4.69 3.96
C VAL A 483 -11.20 5.38 5.10
N VAL A 484 -11.46 4.95 6.32
CA VAL A 484 -10.75 5.45 7.49
C VAL A 484 -9.31 4.95 7.40
N ILE A 485 -8.38 5.84 7.02
CA ILE A 485 -6.95 5.56 7.07
C ILE A 485 -6.53 5.61 8.54
N PRO A 486 -5.95 4.54 9.10
CA PRO A 486 -5.43 4.60 10.45
C PRO A 486 -4.33 5.65 10.56
N THR A 487 -4.39 6.49 11.60
CA THR A 487 -3.32 7.45 11.89
C THR A 487 -2.14 6.73 12.54
N VAL A 488 -0.93 7.01 12.05
CA VAL A 488 0.34 6.57 12.67
C VAL A 488 1.23 7.77 12.98
N SER A 489 2.25 7.58 13.79
CA SER A 489 3.23 8.62 14.12
C SER A 489 4.04 9.05 12.90
N ALA A 490 4.59 10.26 12.93
CA ALA A 490 5.45 10.77 11.86
C ALA A 490 6.68 9.87 11.62
N GLN A 491 7.24 9.29 12.69
CA GLN A 491 8.35 8.35 12.59
C GLN A 491 7.94 7.04 11.90
N ALA A 492 6.77 6.50 12.25
CA ALA A 492 6.21 5.32 11.59
C ALA A 492 5.99 5.56 10.09
N TYR A 493 5.44 6.72 9.73
CA TYR A 493 5.30 7.14 8.33
C TYR A 493 6.64 7.17 7.60
N GLN A 494 7.66 7.83 8.17
CA GLN A 494 8.99 7.92 7.57
C GLN A 494 9.62 6.54 7.32
N LYS A 495 9.49 5.62 8.27
CA LYS A 495 10.00 4.25 8.10
C LYS A 495 9.27 3.50 7.00
N LEU A 496 7.95 3.55 7.00
CA LEU A 496 7.13 2.91 5.97
C LEU A 496 7.43 3.48 4.59
N CYS A 497 7.50 4.81 4.45
CA CYS A 497 7.89 5.47 3.20
C CYS A 497 9.24 4.96 2.67
N CYS A 498 10.19 4.72 3.57
CA CYS A 498 11.52 4.26 3.21
C CYS A 498 11.48 2.87 2.58
N VAL A 499 10.73 1.93 3.19
CA VAL A 499 10.53 0.59 2.62
C VAL A 499 9.75 0.65 1.29
N LEU A 500 8.78 1.55 1.18
CA LEU A 500 7.99 1.74 -0.03
C LEU A 500 8.67 2.60 -1.10
N HIS A 501 9.97 2.91 -0.99
CA HIS A 501 10.63 3.85 -1.91
C HIS A 501 10.54 3.43 -3.40
N LYS A 502 10.61 2.12 -3.69
CA LYS A 502 10.42 1.57 -5.05
C LYS A 502 8.98 1.75 -5.53
N GLU A 503 8.00 1.36 -4.71
CA GLU A 503 6.57 1.53 -5.02
C GLU A 503 6.22 3.01 -5.27
N ILE A 504 6.76 3.91 -4.44
CA ILE A 504 6.62 5.36 -4.59
C ILE A 504 7.21 5.86 -5.92
N ALA A 505 8.35 5.31 -6.37
CA ALA A 505 8.93 5.65 -7.66
C ALA A 505 8.06 5.20 -8.84
N GLN A 506 7.41 4.04 -8.73
CA GLN A 506 6.46 3.57 -9.74
C GLN A 506 5.19 4.42 -9.76
N TYR A 507 4.65 4.76 -8.58
CA TYR A 507 3.53 5.71 -8.46
C TYR A 507 3.84 7.06 -9.13
N GLU A 508 5.00 7.65 -8.85
CA GLU A 508 5.44 8.90 -9.48
C GLU A 508 5.55 8.77 -11.00
N THR A 509 6.10 7.66 -11.49
CA THR A 509 6.26 7.37 -12.92
C THR A 509 4.91 7.26 -13.62
N ILE A 510 3.95 6.57 -13.01
CA ILE A 510 2.58 6.45 -13.54
C ILE A 510 1.92 7.82 -13.53
N LEU A 511 1.95 8.54 -12.41
CA LEU A 511 1.29 9.83 -12.21
C LEU A 511 1.79 10.88 -13.21
N LYS A 512 3.10 10.97 -13.45
CA LYS A 512 3.70 11.89 -14.44
C LYS A 512 3.16 11.67 -15.85
N ARG A 513 2.81 10.42 -16.20
CA ARG A 513 2.27 10.05 -17.51
C ARG A 513 0.76 10.25 -17.65
N VAL A 514 0.05 10.58 -16.58
CA VAL A 514 -1.41 10.73 -16.61
C VAL A 514 -1.82 11.91 -17.49
N ALA A 515 -2.67 11.64 -18.48
CA ALA A 515 -3.10 12.60 -19.49
C ALA A 515 -4.35 13.41 -19.09
N ASN A 516 -5.17 12.92 -18.15
CA ASN A 516 -6.40 13.61 -17.72
C ASN A 516 -6.25 14.46 -16.45
N LEU A 517 -5.03 14.64 -15.94
CA LEU A 517 -4.74 15.51 -14.81
C LEU A 517 -3.79 16.62 -15.25
N PRO A 518 -4.04 17.89 -14.87
CA PRO A 518 -3.09 18.98 -15.09
C PRO A 518 -1.88 18.81 -14.16
N ASP A 519 -0.74 19.41 -14.52
CA ASP A 519 0.52 19.19 -13.81
C ASP A 519 0.47 19.63 -12.34
N TYR A 520 -0.23 20.73 -12.03
CA TYR A 520 -0.38 21.19 -10.64
C TYR A 520 -1.09 20.16 -9.74
N GLN A 521 -2.02 19.37 -10.27
CA GLN A 521 -2.70 18.32 -9.50
C GLN A 521 -1.78 17.12 -9.27
N LYS A 522 -0.92 16.79 -10.24
CA LYS A 522 0.11 15.76 -10.09
C LYS A 522 1.14 16.19 -9.03
N GLU A 523 1.55 17.45 -9.07
CA GLU A 523 2.44 18.07 -8.08
C GLU A 523 1.84 18.06 -6.69
N GLU A 524 0.57 18.45 -6.52
CA GLU A 524 -0.14 18.39 -5.23
C GLU A 524 -0.14 16.97 -4.64
N SER A 525 -0.42 15.94 -5.46
CA SER A 525 -0.36 14.55 -5.02
C SER A 525 1.05 14.11 -4.59
N MET A 526 2.10 14.59 -5.27
CA MET A 526 3.48 14.31 -4.86
C MET A 526 3.89 15.10 -3.61
N MET A 527 3.41 16.33 -3.44
CA MET A 527 3.67 17.16 -2.27
C MET A 527 3.01 16.57 -1.01
N ASP A 528 1.78 16.07 -1.10
CA ASP A 528 1.12 15.36 0.01
C ASP A 528 1.95 14.14 0.45
N LEU A 529 2.41 13.34 -0.53
CA LEU A 529 3.27 12.20 -0.27
C LEU A 529 4.61 12.60 0.39
N GLN A 530 5.28 13.62 -0.13
CA GLN A 530 6.52 14.16 0.44
C GLN A 530 6.34 14.61 1.88
N GLN A 531 5.26 15.35 2.15
CA GLN A 531 4.93 15.83 3.48
C GLN A 531 4.70 14.67 4.46
N LYS A 532 3.95 13.64 4.06
CA LYS A 532 3.74 12.43 4.88
C LYS A 532 5.05 11.69 5.17
N CYS A 533 5.94 11.63 4.19
CA CYS A 533 7.27 11.04 4.35
C CYS A 533 8.28 11.92 5.09
N GLY A 534 7.88 13.10 5.58
CA GLY A 534 8.75 14.01 6.33
C GLY A 534 9.87 14.62 5.49
N ILE A 535 9.69 14.69 4.18
CA ILE A 535 10.66 15.27 3.25
C ILE A 535 10.31 16.75 3.12
N ALA A 536 11.28 17.63 3.40
CA ALA A 536 11.02 19.06 3.32
C ALA A 536 10.63 19.45 1.89
N GLN A 537 9.66 20.36 1.79
CA GLN A 537 9.17 20.85 0.50
C GLN A 537 10.29 21.61 -0.23
N ASN A 538 10.28 21.55 -1.57
CA ASN A 538 10.88 22.53 -2.48
C ASN A 538 12.23 22.23 -3.15
N THR A 539 12.76 21.00 -3.18
CA THR A 539 13.79 20.67 -4.18
C THR A 539 13.72 19.21 -4.67
N GLU A 540 13.77 19.02 -5.99
CA GLU A 540 13.93 17.70 -6.63
C GLU A 540 15.19 16.97 -6.14
N SER A 541 16.24 17.72 -5.79
CA SER A 541 17.45 17.18 -5.18
C SER A 541 17.20 16.51 -3.83
N MET A 542 16.26 17.00 -3.02
CA MET A 542 15.93 16.37 -1.73
C MET A 542 15.23 15.03 -1.91
N TRP A 543 14.40 14.89 -2.94
CA TRP A 543 13.68 13.65 -3.21
C TRP A 543 14.63 12.51 -3.64
N SER A 544 15.55 12.80 -4.55
CA SER A 544 16.59 11.85 -4.98
C SER A 544 17.56 11.51 -3.85
N THR A 545 17.97 12.51 -3.06
CA THR A 545 18.82 12.30 -1.88
C THR A 545 18.14 11.42 -0.85
N TRP A 546 16.86 11.68 -0.54
CA TRP A 546 16.07 10.87 0.38
C TRP A 546 15.97 9.41 -0.08
N ARG A 547 15.73 9.16 -1.36
CA ARG A 547 15.69 7.79 -1.91
C ARG A 547 17.01 7.05 -1.73
N SER A 548 18.12 7.70 -2.08
CA SER A 548 19.45 7.11 -1.94
C SER A 548 19.79 6.81 -0.48
N GLU A 549 19.46 7.73 0.43
CA GLU A 549 19.64 7.50 1.87
C GLU A 549 18.78 6.33 2.36
N CYS A 550 17.53 6.24 1.91
CA CYS A 550 16.65 5.13 2.23
C CYS A 550 17.18 3.80 1.74
N GLU A 551 17.64 3.74 0.49
CA GLU A 551 18.23 2.53 -0.08
C GLU A 551 19.47 2.08 0.68
N ASN A 552 20.36 3.01 1.04
CA ASN A 552 21.53 2.71 1.87
C ASN A 552 21.13 2.16 3.24
N GLN A 553 20.11 2.76 3.88
CA GLN A 553 19.60 2.29 5.17
C GLN A 553 18.96 0.91 5.06
N LEU A 554 18.24 0.62 3.98
CA LEU A 554 17.63 -0.69 3.74
C LEU A 554 18.68 -1.78 3.49
N GLN A 555 19.77 -1.46 2.80
CA GLN A 555 20.90 -2.36 2.60
C GLN A 555 21.62 -2.67 3.92
N MET A 556 21.86 -1.65 4.76
CA MET A 556 22.39 -1.89 6.12
C MET A 556 21.43 -2.73 6.95
N ASP A 557 20.13 -2.46 6.84
CA ASP A 557 19.10 -3.22 7.53
C ASP A 557 19.00 -4.67 7.06
N GLU A 558 19.33 -4.96 5.81
CA GLU A 558 19.34 -6.32 5.25
C GLU A 558 20.47 -7.17 5.83
N VAL A 559 21.65 -6.57 6.09
CA VAL A 559 22.75 -7.25 6.79
C VAL A 559 22.33 -7.67 8.20
N VAL A 560 21.53 -6.84 8.88
CA VAL A 560 21.00 -7.16 10.22
C VAL A 560 19.89 -8.20 10.18
N LEU A 561 19.14 -8.28 9.07
CA LEU A 561 18.02 -9.21 8.88
C LEU A 561 18.41 -10.56 8.27
N SER A 562 19.63 -10.65 7.75
CA SER A 562 20.15 -11.89 7.18
C SER A 562 20.31 -12.90 8.32
N PRO A 563 19.72 -14.11 8.21
CA PRO A 563 19.97 -15.15 9.20
C PRO A 563 21.48 -15.37 9.28
N PHE A 564 22.06 -15.31 10.48
CA PHE A 564 23.43 -15.74 10.69
C PHE A 564 23.51 -17.21 10.24
N THR A 565 24.01 -17.46 9.03
CA THR A 565 24.46 -18.78 8.62
C THR A 565 25.75 -19.04 9.42
N PRO A 566 25.71 -19.93 10.44
CA PRO A 566 26.83 -20.17 11.33
C PRO A 566 28.01 -20.85 10.63
#